data_AF-A0A958ZDT8-F1
#
_entry.id   AF-A0A958ZDT8-F1
#
_cell.length_a   1.000
_cell.length_b   1.000
_cell.length_c   1.000
_cell.angle_alpha   90.00
_cell.angle_beta   90.00
_cell.angle_gamma   90.00
#
_symmetry.space_group_name_H-M   'P 1'
#
loop_
_entity.id
_entity.type
_entity.pdbx_description
1 polymer ?
#
loop_
_entity_poly.entity_id
_entity_poly.type
_entity_poly.pdbx_seq_one_letter_code
_entity_poly.pdbx_strand_id
1 'polypeptide(L)'
;FFFFFYPTVLSFQIAENFGIDEMSLEQNFVSTSVSEGRLGFLWYDESLTGVSLEDSTILFSIKFEVIGEPFTASEIVFGSQPTSLEIADTEDVLEATLIPGMVEVKSPTNTVFNSAPDKIKVENSFPNPFSISTQIAFSLRNSATIQLTVTDISGKVIFEDTRPFSGGAHTLDIPESIFPESGTYFYQMRSRNFTVSQKLIHVKNR
;
A
#
# COMPACT_ATOMS: atom_id res chain seq x y z
N PHE A 1 3.46 -6.43 22.82
CA PHE A 1 2.65 -5.46 22.05
C PHE A 1 2.11 -6.12 20.78
N PHE A 2 1.36 -5.40 19.94
CA PHE A 2 0.81 -5.95 18.71
C PHE A 2 1.27 -5.19 17.47
N PHE A 3 1.40 -5.91 16.36
CA PHE A 3 1.42 -5.35 15.02
C PHE A 3 0.02 -5.40 14.45
N PHE A 4 -0.43 -4.29 13.88
CA PHE A 4 -1.68 -4.19 13.13
C PHE A 4 -1.40 -3.95 11.66
N PHE A 5 -2.17 -4.62 10.82
CA PHE A 5 -2.14 -4.53 9.37
C PHE A 5 -3.56 -4.70 8.81
N TYR A 6 -3.80 -4.30 7.56
CA TYR A 6 -5.09 -4.54 6.90
C TYR A 6 -5.12 -5.95 6.32
N PRO A 7 -5.95 -6.88 6.85
CA PRO A 7 -6.00 -8.27 6.40
C PRO A 7 -6.66 -8.43 5.03
N THR A 8 -7.25 -7.36 4.48
CA THR A 8 -7.71 -7.29 3.10
C THR A 8 -6.59 -6.96 2.11
N VAL A 9 -5.40 -6.60 2.60
CA VAL A 9 -4.25 -6.20 1.80
C VAL A 9 -3.07 -7.16 1.98
N LEU A 10 -2.84 -7.60 3.21
CA LEU A 10 -1.75 -8.49 3.57
C LEU A 10 -2.26 -9.71 4.32
N SER A 11 -1.74 -10.88 3.96
CA SER A 11 -1.93 -12.12 4.70
C SER A 11 -0.62 -12.50 5.37
N PHE A 12 -0.61 -12.60 6.70
CA PHE A 12 0.59 -13.04 7.45
C PHE A 12 0.99 -14.46 7.05
N GLN A 13 2.28 -14.69 6.84
CA GLN A 13 2.83 -16.00 6.49
C GLN A 13 3.70 -16.55 7.62
N ILE A 14 4.75 -15.81 8.01
CA ILE A 14 5.74 -16.27 8.99
C ILE A 14 6.49 -15.07 9.59
N ALA A 15 7.03 -15.26 10.80
CA ALA A 15 8.12 -14.45 11.34
C ALA A 15 9.40 -15.30 11.29
N GLU A 16 10.49 -14.73 10.80
CA GLU A 16 11.76 -15.43 10.56
C GLU A 16 12.96 -14.47 10.74
N ASN A 17 14.18 -14.96 10.53
CA ASN A 17 15.42 -14.18 10.67
C ASN A 17 15.56 -13.51 12.05
N PHE A 18 15.40 -14.29 13.11
CA PHE A 18 15.48 -13.81 14.48
C PHE A 18 16.92 -13.41 14.85
N GLY A 19 17.09 -12.20 15.38
CA GLY A 19 18.39 -11.63 15.75
C GLY A 19 18.75 -11.79 17.24
N ILE A 20 17.86 -12.37 18.04
CA ILE A 20 18.13 -12.75 19.43
C ILE A 20 18.11 -14.28 19.48
N ASP A 21 19.12 -14.87 20.13
CA ASP A 21 19.19 -16.31 20.34
C ASP A 21 17.93 -16.82 21.03
N GLU A 22 17.51 -18.03 20.64
CA GLU A 22 16.29 -18.71 21.14
C GLU A 22 14.96 -18.06 20.77
N MET A 23 14.94 -16.87 20.16
CA MET A 23 13.71 -16.29 19.64
C MET A 23 13.15 -17.14 18.49
N SER A 24 11.85 -17.39 18.51
CA SER A 24 11.15 -18.20 17.51
C SER A 24 9.72 -17.70 17.26
N LEU A 25 9.11 -18.16 16.17
CA LEU A 25 7.72 -17.84 15.86
C LEU A 25 6.79 -18.37 16.95
N GLU A 26 7.01 -19.62 17.38
CA GLU A 26 6.12 -20.34 18.29
C GLU A 26 6.15 -19.77 19.71
N GLN A 27 7.30 -19.24 20.14
CA GLN A 27 7.47 -18.72 21.50
C GLN A 27 7.13 -17.23 21.60
N ASN A 28 7.48 -16.44 20.59
CA ASN A 28 7.45 -14.97 20.72
C ASN A 28 6.29 -14.31 19.98
N PHE A 29 5.59 -15.02 19.10
CA PHE A 29 4.51 -14.47 18.30
C PHE A 29 3.17 -15.13 18.59
N VAL A 30 2.13 -14.31 18.73
CA VAL A 30 0.73 -14.77 18.89
C VAL A 30 0.00 -14.53 17.58
N SER A 31 -0.12 -15.60 16.78
CA SER A 31 -0.69 -15.54 15.43
C SER A 31 -2.19 -15.88 15.35
N THR A 32 -2.87 -16.11 16.48
CA THR A 32 -4.29 -16.52 16.50
C THR A 32 -5.27 -15.48 15.94
N SER A 33 -4.86 -14.21 15.85
CA SER A 33 -5.68 -13.09 15.37
C SER A 33 -5.22 -12.51 14.03
N VAL A 34 -4.34 -13.21 13.29
CA VAL A 34 -3.77 -12.67 12.05
C VAL A 34 -4.81 -12.48 10.95
N SER A 35 -5.88 -13.28 10.94
CA SER A 35 -7.01 -13.09 10.03
C SER A 35 -7.80 -11.81 10.30
N GLU A 36 -7.68 -11.24 11.51
CA GLU A 36 -8.26 -9.95 11.91
C GLU A 36 -7.26 -8.80 11.71
N GLY A 37 -6.08 -9.05 11.16
CA GLY A 37 -5.04 -8.02 10.97
C GLY A 37 -4.22 -7.74 12.22
N ARG A 38 -4.15 -8.67 13.18
CA ARG A 38 -3.43 -8.49 14.45
C ARG A 38 -2.44 -9.63 14.68
N LEU A 39 -1.16 -9.30 14.85
CA LEU A 39 -0.09 -10.22 15.23
C LEU A 39 0.49 -9.77 16.58
N GLY A 40 0.40 -10.63 17.61
CA GLY A 40 1.00 -10.33 18.91
C GLY A 40 2.50 -10.65 18.93
N PHE A 41 3.25 -9.89 19.71
CA PHE A 41 4.66 -10.13 19.99
C PHE A 41 4.96 -9.96 21.48
N LEU A 42 5.73 -10.91 22.02
CA LEU A 42 6.25 -10.91 23.38
C LEU A 42 7.65 -11.52 23.37
N TRP A 43 8.59 -10.81 23.99
CA TRP A 43 9.91 -11.34 24.30
C TRP A 43 10.25 -10.94 25.73
N TYR A 44 10.83 -11.87 26.46
CA TYR A 44 11.42 -11.62 27.78
C TYR A 44 12.60 -12.59 27.95
N ASP A 45 13.64 -12.14 28.66
CA ASP A 45 14.77 -12.98 29.02
C ASP A 45 14.54 -13.57 30.42
N GLU A 46 14.51 -14.89 30.53
CA GLU A 46 14.31 -15.61 31.78
C GLU A 46 15.40 -15.34 32.81
N SER A 47 16.61 -15.01 32.36
CA SER A 47 17.74 -14.71 33.24
C SER A 47 17.72 -13.27 33.78
N LEU A 48 16.83 -12.41 33.24
CA LEU A 48 16.72 -11.00 33.58
C LEU A 48 18.05 -10.23 33.42
N THR A 49 18.90 -10.66 32.47
CA THR A 49 20.17 -9.98 32.17
C THR A 49 20.07 -9.12 30.91
N GLY A 50 19.13 -9.43 30.02
CA GLY A 50 18.97 -8.78 28.73
C GLY A 50 20.03 -9.22 27.72
N VAL A 51 19.83 -8.86 26.45
CA VAL A 51 20.75 -9.18 25.36
C VAL A 51 21.18 -7.88 24.69
N SER A 52 22.48 -7.57 24.73
CA SER A 52 23.06 -6.44 23.99
C SER A 52 23.30 -6.84 22.54
N LEU A 53 22.78 -6.05 21.62
CA LEU A 53 22.95 -6.23 20.18
C LEU A 53 23.72 -5.06 19.59
N GLU A 54 24.35 -5.27 18.44
CA GLU A 54 24.93 -4.17 17.68
C GLU A 54 23.83 -3.24 17.15
N ASP A 55 24.14 -1.95 17.03
CA ASP A 55 23.21 -0.97 16.46
C ASP A 55 22.73 -1.42 15.08
N SER A 56 21.43 -1.22 14.81
CA SER A 56 20.77 -1.63 13.56
C SER A 56 20.66 -3.13 13.32
N THR A 57 20.91 -3.97 14.34
CA THR A 57 20.60 -5.41 14.26
C THR A 57 19.12 -5.63 13.96
N ILE A 58 18.83 -6.50 13.00
CA ILE A 58 17.46 -6.94 12.70
C ILE A 58 17.00 -7.88 13.82
N LEU A 59 15.99 -7.48 14.59
CA LEU A 59 15.42 -8.35 15.63
C LEU A 59 14.64 -9.54 15.05
N PHE A 60 13.87 -9.29 13.99
CA PHE A 60 13.15 -10.31 13.22
C PHE A 60 12.64 -9.71 11.91
N SER A 61 12.22 -10.59 10.99
CA SER A 61 11.51 -10.27 9.76
C SER A 61 10.09 -10.83 9.82
N ILE A 62 9.09 -10.04 9.43
CA ILE A 62 7.72 -10.52 9.24
C ILE A 62 7.45 -10.63 7.74
N LYS A 63 7.06 -11.82 7.29
CA LYS A 63 6.71 -12.09 5.90
C LYS A 63 5.20 -12.07 5.73
N PHE A 64 4.76 -11.25 4.78
CA PHE A 64 3.38 -11.19 4.33
C PHE A 64 3.28 -11.67 2.88
N GLU A 65 2.17 -12.33 2.56
CA GLU A 65 1.68 -12.46 1.19
C GLU A 65 0.82 -11.23 0.87
N VAL A 66 1.07 -10.62 -0.28
CA VAL A 66 0.28 -9.49 -0.76
C VAL A 66 -0.98 -10.03 -1.44
N ILE A 67 -2.13 -9.85 -0.81
CA ILE A 67 -3.44 -10.30 -1.28
C ILE A 67 -4.37 -9.14 -1.66
N GLY A 68 -3.93 -7.90 -1.39
CA GLY A 68 -4.66 -6.69 -1.71
C GLY A 68 -4.69 -6.41 -3.20
N GLU A 69 -5.72 -5.68 -3.60
CA GLU A 69 -5.84 -5.15 -4.95
C GLU A 69 -4.79 -4.06 -5.23
N PRO A 70 -4.41 -3.82 -6.51
CA PRO A 70 -3.52 -2.72 -6.85
C PRO A 70 -3.96 -1.37 -6.28
N PHE A 71 -2.98 -0.59 -5.83
CA PHE A 71 -3.13 0.73 -5.19
C PHE A 71 -3.86 0.71 -3.84
N THR A 72 -4.10 -0.47 -3.28
CA THR A 72 -4.36 -0.59 -1.84
C THR A 72 -3.03 -0.54 -1.08
N ALA A 73 -3.11 -0.20 0.19
CA ALA A 73 -1.95 -0.16 1.06
C ALA A 73 -2.31 -0.71 2.44
N SER A 74 -1.33 -1.27 3.11
CA SER A 74 -1.39 -1.62 4.53
C SER A 74 -0.29 -0.91 5.26
N GLU A 75 -0.69 -0.03 6.17
CA GLU A 75 0.23 0.42 7.22
C GLU A 75 0.47 -0.75 8.19
N ILE A 76 1.69 -0.86 8.70
CA ILE A 76 2.08 -1.79 9.75
C ILE A 76 2.35 -0.94 10.98
N VAL A 77 1.37 -0.89 11.89
CA VAL A 77 1.45 -0.04 13.09
C VAL A 77 1.64 -0.89 14.34
N PHE A 78 2.35 -0.32 15.30
CA PHE A 78 2.49 -0.88 16.64
C PHE A 78 1.31 -0.42 17.49
N GLY A 79 0.68 -1.33 18.23
CA GLY A 79 -0.42 -0.96 19.11
C GLY A 79 -0.44 -1.69 20.44
N SER A 80 -1.24 -1.13 21.34
CA SER A 80 -1.30 -1.42 22.78
C SER A 80 -2.63 -2.06 23.22
N GLN A 81 -3.37 -2.65 22.28
CA GLN A 81 -4.61 -3.37 22.59
C GLN A 81 -4.56 -4.82 22.09
N PRO A 82 -5.04 -5.80 22.87
CA PRO A 82 -5.58 -5.66 24.23
C PRO A 82 -4.54 -5.43 25.34
N THR A 83 -3.24 -5.65 25.08
CA THR A 83 -2.19 -5.46 26.10
C THR A 83 -1.33 -4.25 25.79
N SER A 84 -0.94 -3.54 26.85
CA SER A 84 -0.09 -2.35 26.77
C SER A 84 1.16 -2.61 25.91
N LEU A 85 1.58 -1.57 25.20
CA LEU A 85 2.89 -1.57 24.56
C LEU A 85 3.93 -1.22 25.61
N GLU A 86 4.88 -2.11 25.81
CA GLU A 86 5.89 -2.00 26.85
C GLU A 86 7.23 -2.52 26.32
N ILE A 87 8.27 -1.72 26.53
CA ILE A 87 9.67 -2.06 26.36
C ILE A 87 10.32 -1.64 27.67
N ALA A 88 11.00 -2.55 28.35
CA ALA A 88 11.48 -2.35 29.71
C ALA A 88 12.80 -3.09 29.93
N ASP A 89 13.57 -2.64 30.92
CA ASP A 89 14.64 -3.43 31.53
C ASP A 89 14.19 -3.99 32.89
N THR A 90 15.12 -4.40 33.75
CA THR A 90 14.79 -4.96 35.07
C THR A 90 14.29 -3.94 36.08
N GLU A 91 14.48 -2.65 35.81
CA GLU A 91 14.21 -1.56 36.75
C GLU A 91 13.07 -0.65 36.26
N ASP A 92 13.08 -0.29 34.97
CA ASP A 92 12.22 0.75 34.42
C ASP A 92 11.60 0.38 33.05
N VAL A 93 10.45 1.01 32.77
CA VAL A 93 9.88 1.06 31.42
C VAL A 93 10.64 2.10 30.61
N LEU A 94 11.15 1.68 29.46
CA LEU A 94 11.97 2.50 28.56
C LEU A 94 11.10 3.19 27.51
N GLU A 95 11.41 4.46 27.24
CA GLU A 95 10.82 5.15 26.10
C GLU A 95 11.40 4.62 24.79
N ALA A 96 10.53 4.13 23.91
CA ALA A 96 10.90 3.66 22.59
C ALA A 96 10.23 4.49 21.50
N THR A 97 11.01 4.89 20.49
CA THR A 97 10.46 5.48 19.27
C THR A 97 10.16 4.37 18.28
N LEU A 98 8.87 4.17 17.99
CA LEU A 98 8.39 3.18 17.04
C LEU A 98 7.98 3.86 15.74
N ILE A 99 8.53 3.39 14.63
CA ILE A 99 8.27 3.95 13.30
C ILE A 99 7.42 2.95 12.52
N PRO A 100 6.15 3.26 12.22
CA PRO A 100 5.30 2.40 11.39
C PRO A 100 5.89 2.12 10.00
N GLY A 101 5.60 0.92 9.48
CA GLY A 101 5.90 0.55 8.10
C GLY A 101 4.70 0.80 7.18
N MET A 102 4.93 0.87 5.87
CA MET A 102 3.88 0.92 4.86
C MET A 102 4.18 -0.09 3.75
N VAL A 103 3.19 -0.91 3.41
CA VAL A 103 3.23 -1.80 2.24
C VAL A 103 2.19 -1.35 1.25
N GLU A 104 2.64 -0.91 0.07
CA GLU A 104 1.77 -0.50 -1.03
C GLU A 104 1.71 -1.60 -2.09
N VAL A 105 0.50 -2.00 -2.47
CA VAL A 105 0.31 -2.93 -3.58
C VAL A 105 0.46 -2.15 -4.89
N LYS A 106 1.56 -2.37 -5.59
CA LYS A 106 1.76 -1.77 -6.92
C LYS A 106 1.17 -2.68 -7.99
N SER A 107 0.64 -2.10 -9.06
CA SER A 107 0.11 -2.87 -10.20
C SER A 107 1.27 -3.55 -10.97
N PRO A 108 1.34 -4.90 -11.06
CA PRO A 108 2.49 -5.57 -11.66
C PRO A 108 2.53 -5.49 -13.19
N THR A 109 1.41 -5.43 -13.92
CA THR A 109 1.40 -5.31 -15.39
C THR A 109 -0.02 -5.17 -15.97
N ASN A 110 -0.22 -4.19 -16.87
CA ASN A 110 -1.20 -4.12 -17.96
C ASN A 110 -2.71 -4.47 -17.77
N THR A 111 -3.28 -4.44 -16.58
CA THR A 111 -4.71 -4.66 -16.42
C THR A 111 -5.35 -3.60 -15.54
N VAL A 112 -6.45 -3.06 -16.07
CA VAL A 112 -7.33 -2.09 -15.42
C VAL A 112 -7.71 -2.58 -14.03
N PHE A 113 -7.35 -1.83 -12.99
CA PHE A 113 -7.94 -2.03 -11.67
C PHE A 113 -9.20 -1.19 -11.58
N ASN A 114 -10.32 -1.76 -11.14
CA ASN A 114 -11.56 -1.04 -10.92
C ASN A 114 -12.29 -1.61 -9.68
N SER A 115 -12.32 -0.83 -8.60
CA SER A 115 -12.89 -1.25 -7.32
C SER A 115 -14.43 -1.31 -7.31
N ALA A 116 -15.10 -0.83 -8.37
CA ALA A 116 -16.57 -0.87 -8.49
C ALA A 116 -17.04 -0.90 -9.97
N PRO A 117 -16.91 -2.05 -10.66
CA PRO A 117 -17.27 -2.20 -12.08
C PRO A 117 -18.75 -1.93 -12.42
N ASP A 118 -19.63 -1.95 -11.42
CA ASP A 118 -21.04 -1.63 -11.53
C ASP A 118 -21.33 -0.11 -11.47
N LYS A 119 -20.38 0.69 -10.98
CA LYS A 119 -20.51 2.16 -10.82
C LYS A 119 -19.80 2.92 -11.93
N ILE A 120 -18.63 2.44 -12.34
CA ILE A 120 -17.83 3.03 -13.40
C ILE A 120 -17.27 1.91 -14.29
N LYS A 121 -17.27 2.13 -15.60
CA LYS A 121 -16.52 1.31 -16.56
C LYS A 121 -15.51 2.21 -17.26
N VAL A 122 -14.25 1.82 -17.29
CA VAL A 122 -13.18 2.60 -17.91
C VAL A 122 -12.53 1.72 -18.96
N GLU A 123 -12.49 2.22 -20.18
CA GLU A 123 -11.85 1.56 -21.31
C GLU A 123 -10.33 1.75 -21.23
N ASN A 124 -9.59 0.96 -21.99
CA ASN A 124 -8.15 1.20 -22.12
C ASN A 124 -7.91 2.56 -22.75
N SER A 125 -6.89 3.27 -22.25
CA SER A 125 -6.50 4.52 -22.88
C SER A 125 -6.01 4.28 -24.31
N PHE A 126 -6.38 5.16 -25.22
CA PHE A 126 -6.02 5.03 -26.64
C PHE A 126 -5.66 6.40 -27.25
N PRO A 127 -4.51 6.50 -27.96
CA PRO A 127 -3.46 5.48 -28.10
C PRO A 127 -2.70 5.23 -26.79
N ASN A 128 -2.16 4.03 -26.59
CA ASN A 128 -1.25 3.71 -25.48
C ASN A 128 -0.34 2.54 -25.91
N PRO A 129 0.96 2.77 -26.23
CA PRO A 129 1.72 4.01 -26.04
C PRO A 129 1.25 5.20 -26.88
N PHE A 130 1.50 6.42 -26.41
CA PHE A 130 1.18 7.67 -27.11
C PHE A 130 2.36 8.64 -27.14
N SER A 131 2.36 9.53 -28.13
CA SER A 131 3.34 10.60 -28.26
C SER A 131 2.78 11.99 -27.96
N ILE A 132 1.63 12.34 -28.53
CA ILE A 132 1.05 13.69 -28.41
C ILE A 132 -0.06 13.75 -27.34
N SER A 133 -0.97 12.78 -27.35
CA SER A 133 -2.05 12.68 -26.37
C SER A 133 -2.62 11.26 -26.33
N THR A 134 -3.32 10.95 -25.25
CA THR A 134 -4.13 9.74 -25.10
C THR A 134 -5.50 10.10 -24.55
N GLN A 135 -6.50 9.27 -24.85
CA GLN A 135 -7.86 9.46 -24.35
C GLN A 135 -8.23 8.37 -23.35
N ILE A 136 -8.88 8.76 -22.27
CA ILE A 136 -9.49 7.85 -21.29
C ILE A 136 -11.01 7.93 -21.46
N ALA A 137 -11.60 6.91 -22.06
CA ALA A 137 -13.05 6.78 -22.18
C ALA A 137 -13.62 6.03 -20.97
N PHE A 138 -14.71 6.54 -20.40
CA PHE A 138 -15.38 5.89 -19.27
C PHE A 138 -16.88 6.16 -19.25
N SER A 139 -17.63 5.32 -18.55
CA SER A 139 -19.06 5.50 -18.31
C SER A 139 -19.38 5.41 -16.82
N LEU A 140 -20.21 6.33 -16.36
CA LEU A 140 -20.68 6.42 -14.99
C LEU A 140 -22.15 6.01 -14.88
N ARG A 141 -22.47 5.16 -13.91
CA ARG A 141 -23.86 4.81 -13.59
C ARG A 141 -24.64 6.00 -13.05
N ASN A 142 -24.03 6.76 -12.16
CA ASN A 142 -24.59 7.96 -11.52
C ASN A 142 -23.56 9.09 -11.54
N SER A 143 -23.99 10.34 -11.36
CA SER A 143 -23.06 11.46 -11.26
C SER A 143 -22.07 11.29 -10.10
N ALA A 144 -20.83 11.71 -10.31
CA ALA A 144 -19.76 11.62 -9.34
C ALA A 144 -18.73 12.74 -9.56
N THR A 145 -18.16 13.24 -8.47
CA THR A 145 -16.91 14.02 -8.53
C THR A 145 -15.75 13.04 -8.60
N ILE A 146 -14.90 13.21 -9.61
CA ILE A 146 -13.74 12.36 -9.86
C ILE A 146 -12.47 13.19 -9.72
N GLN A 147 -11.53 12.70 -8.93
CA GLN A 147 -10.15 13.13 -8.85
C GLN A 147 -9.32 12.22 -9.75
N LEU A 148 -8.74 12.78 -10.80
CA LEU A 148 -7.75 12.14 -11.64
C LEU A 148 -6.36 12.51 -11.14
N THR A 149 -5.55 11.53 -10.82
CA THR A 149 -4.14 11.70 -10.42
C THR A 149 -3.26 10.92 -11.39
N VAL A 150 -2.15 11.49 -11.85
CA VAL A 150 -1.14 10.79 -12.66
C VAL A 150 0.19 10.79 -11.90
N THR A 151 0.82 9.63 -11.81
CA THR A 151 2.12 9.44 -11.16
C THR A 151 3.15 8.81 -12.08
N ASP A 152 4.43 9.10 -11.85
CA ASP A 152 5.53 8.34 -12.46
C ASP A 152 5.75 6.97 -11.77
N ILE A 153 6.71 6.18 -12.25
CA ILE A 153 7.04 4.86 -11.69
C ILE A 153 7.53 4.89 -10.24
N SER A 154 8.02 6.04 -9.75
CA SER A 154 8.48 6.20 -8.38
C SER A 154 7.32 6.52 -7.42
N GLY A 155 6.13 6.83 -7.95
CA GLY A 155 4.96 7.26 -7.19
C GLY A 155 4.83 8.77 -7.06
N LYS A 156 5.73 9.56 -7.68
CA LYS A 156 5.63 11.02 -7.65
C LYS A 156 4.45 11.48 -8.50
N VAL A 157 3.57 12.30 -7.91
CA VAL A 157 2.45 12.94 -8.60
C VAL A 157 2.98 13.97 -9.59
N ILE A 158 2.56 13.86 -10.85
CA ILE A 158 2.91 14.78 -11.95
C ILE A 158 1.71 15.58 -12.45
N PHE A 159 0.49 15.10 -12.20
CA PHE A 159 -0.74 15.78 -12.58
C PHE A 159 -1.87 15.40 -11.63
N GLU A 160 -2.72 16.36 -11.33
CA GLU A 160 -3.92 16.16 -10.53
C GLU A 160 -5.04 17.10 -11.00
N ASP A 161 -6.25 16.58 -11.10
CA ASP A 161 -7.41 17.31 -11.56
C ASP A 161 -8.69 16.74 -10.93
N THR A 162 -9.57 17.59 -10.41
CA THR A 162 -10.82 17.16 -9.76
C THR A 162 -12.01 17.86 -10.36
N ARG A 163 -12.94 17.10 -10.95
CA ARG A 163 -14.12 17.67 -11.62
C ARG A 163 -15.38 16.79 -11.42
N PRO A 164 -16.57 17.40 -11.43
CA PRO A 164 -17.83 16.68 -11.43
C PRO A 164 -18.17 16.16 -12.83
N PHE A 165 -18.72 14.94 -12.90
CA PHE A 165 -19.27 14.33 -14.11
C PHE A 165 -20.70 13.86 -13.88
N SER A 166 -21.55 14.00 -14.90
CA SER A 166 -22.90 13.41 -14.89
C SER A 166 -22.86 11.89 -15.08
N GLY A 167 -23.97 11.20 -14.84
CA GLY A 167 -24.13 9.82 -15.34
C GLY A 167 -24.02 9.79 -16.87
N GLY A 168 -23.55 8.67 -17.42
CA GLY A 168 -23.34 8.48 -18.87
C GLY A 168 -21.87 8.36 -19.26
N ALA A 169 -21.61 8.41 -20.58
CA ALA A 169 -20.30 8.26 -21.16
C ALA A 169 -19.55 9.59 -21.23
N HIS A 170 -18.24 9.54 -20.97
CA HIS A 170 -17.32 10.67 -20.97
C HIS A 170 -15.98 10.25 -21.56
N THR A 171 -15.24 11.24 -22.05
CA THR A 171 -13.87 11.07 -22.53
C THR A 171 -13.01 12.18 -21.96
N LEU A 172 -11.84 11.82 -21.45
CA LEU A 172 -10.81 12.75 -21.00
C LEU A 172 -9.60 12.68 -21.92
N ASP A 173 -9.21 13.84 -22.45
CA ASP A 173 -7.96 14.01 -23.18
C ASP A 173 -6.81 14.27 -22.20
N ILE A 174 -5.75 13.49 -22.32
CA ILE A 174 -4.52 13.60 -21.52
C ILE A 174 -3.40 14.03 -22.47
N PRO A 175 -2.99 15.31 -22.46
CA PRO A 175 -1.97 15.84 -23.38
C PRO A 175 -0.56 15.47 -22.92
N GLU A 176 0.39 15.35 -23.86
CA GLU A 176 1.80 15.07 -23.54
C GLU A 176 2.44 16.10 -22.61
N SER A 177 1.91 17.34 -22.59
CA SER A 177 2.49 18.46 -21.85
C SER A 177 2.52 18.27 -20.33
N ILE A 178 1.78 17.32 -19.78
CA ILE A 178 1.82 16.99 -18.34
C ILE A 178 2.95 16.02 -17.99
N PHE A 179 3.55 15.35 -18.98
CA PHE A 179 4.57 14.35 -18.77
C PHE A 179 5.97 14.96 -18.91
N PRO A 180 6.84 14.83 -17.89
CA PRO A 180 8.17 15.41 -17.94
C PRO A 180 9.06 14.72 -18.97
N GLU A 181 9.00 13.38 -19.06
CA GLU A 181 9.87 12.57 -19.91
C GLU A 181 9.14 11.35 -20.51
N SER A 182 9.75 10.69 -21.49
CA SER A 182 9.24 9.39 -21.95
C SER A 182 9.34 8.35 -20.84
N GLY A 183 8.32 7.52 -20.68
CA GLY A 183 8.33 6.53 -19.61
C GLY A 183 6.98 5.87 -19.35
N THR A 184 6.98 5.06 -18.30
CA THR A 184 5.76 4.46 -17.75
C THR A 184 5.19 5.37 -16.67
N TYR A 185 3.89 5.55 -16.72
CA TYR A 185 3.11 6.33 -15.77
C TYR A 185 1.86 5.54 -15.36
N PHE A 186 1.20 5.98 -14.30
CA PHE A 186 -0.07 5.41 -13.86
C PHE A 186 -1.05 6.56 -13.64
N TYR A 187 -2.29 6.38 -14.10
CA TYR A 187 -3.37 7.27 -13.69
C TYR A 187 -4.32 6.55 -12.75
N GLN A 188 -4.90 7.31 -11.82
CA GLN A 188 -5.95 6.88 -10.91
C GLN A 188 -7.15 7.83 -11.02
N MET A 189 -8.34 7.28 -11.24
CA MET A 189 -9.62 7.98 -11.14
C MET A 189 -10.30 7.58 -9.83
N ARG A 190 -10.38 8.51 -8.88
CA ARG A 190 -10.95 8.28 -7.57
C ARG A 190 -12.22 9.10 -7.36
N SER A 191 -13.22 8.47 -6.76
CA SER A 191 -14.37 9.15 -6.16
C SER A 191 -14.56 8.65 -4.73
N ARG A 192 -15.62 9.11 -4.05
CA ARG A 192 -15.96 8.64 -2.70
C ARG A 192 -16.17 7.11 -2.64
N ASN A 193 -16.67 6.53 -3.73
CA ASN A 193 -17.24 5.17 -3.74
C ASN A 193 -16.57 4.21 -4.73
N PHE A 194 -15.54 4.65 -5.45
CA PHE A 194 -14.79 3.84 -6.40
C PHE A 194 -13.41 4.40 -6.64
N THR A 195 -12.49 3.52 -7.04
CA THR A 195 -11.16 3.84 -7.54
C THR A 195 -10.91 3.00 -8.78
N VAL A 196 -10.44 3.62 -9.85
CA VAL A 196 -9.94 2.95 -11.06
C VAL A 196 -8.51 3.35 -11.29
N SER A 197 -7.65 2.43 -11.72
CA SER A 197 -6.27 2.75 -12.07
C SER A 197 -5.81 1.99 -13.31
N GLN A 198 -5.06 2.66 -14.19
CA GLN A 198 -4.45 2.06 -15.37
C GLN A 198 -3.07 2.64 -15.66
N LYS A 199 -2.29 1.91 -16.46
CA LYS A 199 -0.96 2.31 -16.91
C LYS A 199 -1.03 3.18 -18.16
N LEU A 200 -0.16 4.16 -18.24
CA LEU A 200 0.13 4.97 -19.43
C LEU A 200 1.59 4.78 -19.85
N ILE A 201 1.83 4.79 -21.16
CA ILE A 201 3.18 4.76 -21.74
C ILE A 201 3.31 5.98 -22.66
N HIS A 202 4.11 6.96 -22.23
CA HIS A 202 4.41 8.15 -23.03
C HIS A 202 5.74 7.98 -23.75
N VAL A 203 5.77 8.33 -25.04
CA VAL A 203 6.95 8.29 -25.90
C VAL A 203 7.08 9.63 -26.61
N LYS A 204 8.04 10.44 -26.18
CA LYS A 204 8.34 11.74 -26.80
C LYS A 204 8.93 11.50 -28.19
N ASN A 205 8.36 12.15 -29.20
CA ASN A 205 8.97 12.16 -30.53
C ASN A 205 10.23 13.05 -30.47
N ARG A 206 11.35 12.53 -30.95
CA ARG A 206 12.61 13.28 -31.10
C ARG A 206 12.55 14.26 -32.26
#